data_AF-A0A9X3R182-F1
#
_entry.id   AF-A0A9X3R182-F1
#
_cell.length_a   1.000
_cell.length_b   1.000
_cell.length_c   1.000
_cell.angle_alpha   90.00
_cell.angle_beta   90.00
_cell.angle_gamma   90.00
#
_symmetry.space_group_name_H-M   'P 1'
#
loop_
_entity.id
_entity.type
_entity.pdbx_description
1 polymer ?
#
loop_
_entity_poly.entity_id
_entity_poly.type
_entity_poly.pdbx_seq_one_letter_code
_entity_poly.pdbx_strand_id
1 'polypeptide(L)'
;MSNNSIMRTTLEEIRAKRARGEKSATDWARVDALTDEDIDRATRDDPDWAGFEDIDWSKAEVVFPTPKQSISIRVDQDVVDFFKATGKGYQTRMNAVLRHYVHEQKKRQG
;
A
#
# COMPACT_ATOMS: atom_id res chain seq x y z
N MET A 1 5.30 0.46 26.76
CA MET A 1 5.95 1.78 26.55
C MET A 1 7.06 1.59 25.52
N SER A 2 6.97 2.34 24.41
CA SER A 2 8.04 2.75 23.47
C SER A 2 8.98 1.68 22.86
N ASN A 3 9.23 1.60 21.55
CA ASN A 3 9.59 2.71 20.67
C ASN A 3 9.26 2.43 19.19
N ASN A 4 8.76 3.47 18.55
CA ASN A 4 8.65 3.65 17.11
C ASN A 4 10.06 3.67 16.47
N SER A 5 10.63 2.50 16.15
CA SER A 5 11.94 2.36 15.50
C SER A 5 11.87 2.42 13.96
N ILE A 6 10.90 3.14 13.40
CA ILE A 6 10.85 3.38 11.96
C ILE A 6 11.83 4.53 11.67
N MET A 7 13.06 4.20 11.29
CA MET A 7 14.01 5.19 10.80
C MET A 7 13.73 5.50 9.33
N ARG A 8 13.44 6.76 9.02
CA ARG A 8 13.55 7.27 7.65
C ARG A 8 15.00 7.69 7.42
N THR A 9 15.67 7.08 6.45
CA THR A 9 17.02 7.46 6.03
C THR A 9 17.08 7.38 4.51
N THR A 10 17.93 8.20 3.91
CA THR A 10 18.13 8.19 2.46
C THR A 10 19.16 7.12 2.07
N LEU A 11 19.12 6.69 0.81
CA LEU A 11 20.10 5.74 0.28
C LEU A 11 21.54 6.28 0.40
N GLU A 12 21.72 7.58 0.18
CA GLU A 12 23.02 8.25 0.29
C GLU A 12 23.56 8.27 1.72
N GLU A 13 22.69 8.51 2.71
CA GLU A 13 23.07 8.41 4.13
C GLU A 13 23.50 6.99 4.52
N ILE A 14 22.79 5.96 4.05
CA ILE A 14 23.17 4.56 4.30
C ILE A 14 24.55 4.26 3.69
N ARG A 15 24.78 4.69 2.45
CA ARG A 15 26.07 4.50 1.76
C ARG A 15 27.20 5.22 2.50
N ALA A 16 26.98 6.46 2.93
CA ALA A 16 27.96 7.23 3.69
C ALA A 16 28.26 6.59 5.06
N LYS A 17 27.26 6.05 5.76
CA LYS A 17 27.45 5.29 7.01
C LYS A 17 28.34 4.07 6.80
N ARG A 18 28.06 3.28 5.76
CA ARG A 18 28.89 2.12 5.39
C ARG A 18 30.32 2.54 5.02
N ALA A 19 30.49 3.64 4.30
CA ALA A 19 31.81 4.16 3.93
C ALA A 19 32.64 4.63 5.15
N ARG A 20 31.97 5.08 6.23
CA ARG A 20 32.61 5.38 7.52
C ARG A 20 32.91 4.13 8.37
N GLY A 21 32.61 2.93 7.86
CA GLY A 21 32.84 1.67 8.56
C GLY A 21 31.75 1.31 9.59
N GLU A 22 30.62 2.03 9.61
CA GLU A 22 29.48 1.65 10.45
C GLU A 22 28.88 0.34 9.90
N LYS A 23 28.95 -0.71 10.71
CA LYS A 23 28.45 -2.04 10.35
C LYS A 23 26.94 -2.13 10.57
N SER A 24 26.30 -2.99 9.79
CA SER A 24 24.92 -3.39 10.05
C SER A 24 24.83 -4.04 11.42
N ALA A 25 23.77 -3.72 12.18
CA ALA A 25 23.46 -4.42 13.43
C ALA A 25 22.89 -5.82 13.20
N THR A 26 22.58 -6.17 11.94
CA THR A 26 22.11 -7.49 11.55
C THR A 26 23.28 -8.46 11.51
N ASP A 27 23.10 -9.62 12.15
CA ASP A 27 24.00 -10.76 12.00
C ASP A 27 23.77 -11.44 10.64
N TRP A 28 24.54 -11.01 9.64
CA TRP A 28 24.46 -11.54 8.28
C TRP A 28 24.99 -12.96 8.15
N ALA A 29 25.96 -13.35 8.97
CA ALA A 29 26.50 -14.71 8.93
C ALA A 29 25.44 -15.74 9.33
N ARG A 30 24.60 -15.41 10.32
CA ARG A 30 23.44 -16.23 10.69
C ARG A 30 22.39 -16.30 9.59
N VAL A 31 22.12 -15.19 8.91
CA VAL A 31 21.11 -15.14 7.82
C VAL A 31 21.60 -15.94 6.61
N ASP A 32 22.86 -15.80 6.22
CA ASP A 32 23.45 -16.51 5.08
C ASP A 32 23.56 -18.03 5.31
N ALA A 33 23.64 -18.45 6.58
CA ALA A 33 23.66 -19.86 6.96
C ALA A 33 22.27 -20.49 7.12
N LEU A 34 21.19 -19.69 7.03
CA LEU A 34 19.82 -20.17 7.19
C LEU A 34 19.43 -21.01 5.97
N THR A 35 18.97 -22.24 6.21
CA THR A 35 18.57 -23.14 5.13
C THR A 35 17.11 -22.92 4.72
N ASP A 36 16.75 -23.35 3.51
CA ASP A 36 15.36 -23.32 3.04
C ASP A 36 14.42 -24.11 3.98
N GLU A 37 14.89 -25.25 4.52
CA GLU A 37 14.11 -26.04 5.48
C GLU A 37 13.87 -25.29 6.80
N ASP A 38 14.85 -24.51 7.25
CA ASP A 38 14.69 -23.67 8.43
C ASP A 38 13.69 -22.53 8.19
N ILE A 39 13.67 -21.96 6.97
CA ILE A 39 12.74 -20.92 6.54
C ILE A 39 11.31 -21.48 6.46
N ASP A 40 11.14 -22.64 5.83
CA ASP A 40 9.83 -23.29 5.68
C ASP A 40 9.23 -23.66 7.04
N ARG A 41 10.06 -24.18 7.96
CA ARG A 41 9.63 -24.47 9.33
C ARG A 41 9.22 -23.20 10.06
N ALA A 42 10.03 -22.15 10.00
CA ALA A 42 9.70 -20.87 10.63
C ALA A 42 8.40 -20.26 10.07
N THR A 43 8.17 -20.41 8.77
CA THR A 43 6.96 -19.93 8.08
C THR A 43 5.71 -20.69 8.53
N ARG A 44 5.80 -22.02 8.65
CA ARG A 44 4.69 -22.87 9.11
C ARG A 44 4.35 -22.65 10.59
N ASP A 45 5.36 -22.44 11.41
CA ASP A 45 5.20 -22.27 12.86
C ASP A 45 4.75 -20.84 13.23
N ASP A 46 4.69 -19.91 12.26
CA ASP A 46 4.26 -18.53 12.48
C ASP A 46 2.71 -18.41 12.43
N PRO A 47 2.04 -18.15 13.57
CA PRO A 47 0.58 -18.01 13.62
C PRO A 47 0.05 -16.80 12.83
N ASP A 48 0.86 -15.76 12.60
CA ASP A 48 0.48 -14.61 11.79
C ASP A 48 0.48 -14.96 10.29
N TRP A 49 1.23 -16.00 9.89
CA TRP A 49 1.33 -16.47 8.52
C TRP A 49 0.32 -17.56 8.14
N ALA A 50 -0.26 -18.26 9.13
CA ALA A 50 -1.18 -19.38 8.91
C ALA A 50 -2.36 -19.09 7.98
N GLY A 51 -2.81 -17.82 7.88
CA GLY A 51 -3.91 -17.41 6.98
C GLY A 51 -3.49 -17.10 5.54
N PHE A 52 -2.19 -17.09 5.23
CA PHE A 52 -1.61 -16.62 3.97
C PHE A 52 -0.94 -17.73 3.15
N GLU A 53 -0.84 -18.95 3.69
CA GLU A 53 -0.14 -20.09 3.07
C GLU A 53 -0.76 -20.49 1.71
N ASP A 54 -2.08 -20.34 1.55
CA ASP A 54 -2.84 -20.74 0.35
C ASP A 54 -3.15 -19.60 -0.65
N ILE A 55 -2.46 -18.45 -0.55
CA ILE A 55 -2.73 -17.34 -1.48
C ILE A 55 -2.22 -17.67 -2.87
N ASP A 56 -3.16 -17.91 -3.79
CA ASP A 56 -2.88 -18.08 -5.21
C ASP A 56 -2.60 -16.73 -5.89
N TRP A 57 -1.33 -16.35 -5.91
CA TRP A 57 -0.85 -15.14 -6.57
C TRP A 57 -1.04 -15.14 -8.09
N SER A 58 -1.33 -16.29 -8.73
CA SER A 58 -1.62 -16.33 -10.18
C SER A 58 -2.93 -15.62 -10.54
N LYS A 59 -3.84 -15.47 -9.57
CA LYS A 59 -5.10 -14.72 -9.72
C LYS A 59 -4.98 -13.24 -9.35
N ALA A 60 -3.80 -12.76 -8.96
CA ALA A 60 -3.62 -11.38 -8.56
C ALA A 60 -3.86 -10.44 -9.76
N GLU A 61 -4.75 -9.47 -9.58
CA GLU A 61 -4.99 -8.43 -10.58
C GLU A 61 -3.96 -7.31 -10.40
N VAL A 62 -3.17 -7.04 -11.44
CA VAL A 62 -2.23 -5.91 -11.43
C VAL A 62 -3.02 -4.61 -11.60
N VAL A 63 -3.24 -3.90 -10.49
CA VAL A 63 -3.93 -2.60 -10.50
C VAL A 63 -2.91 -1.48 -10.60
N PHE A 64 -2.81 -0.87 -11.79
CA PHE A 64 -2.10 0.40 -11.94
C PHE A 64 -3.00 1.56 -11.48
N PRO A 65 -2.59 2.35 -10.47
CA PRO A 65 -3.39 3.51 -10.06
C PRO A 65 -3.41 4.51 -11.21
N THR A 66 -4.57 4.66 -11.85
CA THR A 66 -4.77 5.67 -12.88
C THR A 66 -4.70 7.06 -12.23
N PRO A 67 -3.81 7.95 -12.72
CA PRO A 67 -3.70 9.29 -12.16
C PRO A 67 -5.03 10.03 -12.36
N LYS A 68 -5.49 10.71 -11.31
CA LYS A 68 -6.69 11.55 -11.40
C LYS A 68 -6.36 12.76 -12.25
N GLN A 69 -7.19 13.05 -13.26
CA GLN A 69 -7.06 14.29 -14.01
C GLN A 69 -7.65 15.45 -13.20
N SER A 70 -6.84 16.47 -12.93
CA SER A 70 -7.30 17.70 -12.28
C SER A 70 -8.02 18.56 -13.30
N ILE A 71 -9.34 18.65 -13.18
CA ILE A 71 -10.19 19.50 -14.02
C ILE A 71 -10.91 20.54 -13.16
N SER A 72 -11.16 21.71 -13.73
CA SER A 72 -12.03 22.73 -13.12
C SER A 72 -13.45 22.56 -13.67
N ILE A 73 -14.40 22.22 -12.81
CA ILE A 73 -15.82 22.07 -13.16
C ILE A 73 -16.67 22.94 -12.22
N ARG A 74 -17.80 23.43 -12.72
CA ARG A 74 -18.83 24.06 -11.89
C ARG A 74 -19.81 22.99 -11.45
N VAL A 75 -20.12 22.97 -10.16
CA VAL A 75 -21.07 22.06 -9.52
C VAL A 75 -22.00 22.92 -8.67
N ASP A 76 -23.26 22.54 -8.60
CA ASP A 76 -24.25 23.26 -7.79
C ASP A 76 -23.85 23.29 -6.30
N GLN A 77 -24.19 24.39 -5.64
CA GLN A 77 -23.74 24.69 -4.29
C GLN A 77 -24.25 23.66 -3.28
N ASP A 78 -25.51 23.25 -3.39
CA ASP A 78 -26.15 22.25 -2.54
C ASP A 78 -25.46 20.88 -2.63
N VAL A 79 -25.04 20.46 -3.83
CA VAL A 79 -24.28 19.22 -4.05
C VAL A 79 -22.92 19.30 -3.36
N VAL A 80 -22.21 20.42 -3.53
CA VAL A 80 -20.90 20.62 -2.89
C VAL A 80 -21.02 20.60 -1.37
N ASP A 81 -22.05 21.25 -0.83
CA ASP A 81 -22.28 21.33 0.61
C ASP A 81 -22.67 19.98 1.21
N PHE A 82 -23.51 19.21 0.51
CA PHE A 82 -23.83 17.82 0.88
C PHE A 82 -22.56 16.97 1.01
N PHE A 83 -21.68 17.01 0.01
CA PHE A 83 -20.45 16.23 0.08
C PHE A 83 -19.50 16.78 1.15
N LYS A 84 -19.35 18.09 1.31
CA LYS A 84 -18.50 18.67 2.36
C LYS A 84 -18.95 18.27 3.77
N ALA A 85 -20.25 18.16 4.01
CA ALA A 85 -20.80 17.73 5.30
C ALA A 85 -20.32 16.32 5.72
N THR A 86 -19.93 15.47 4.76
CA THR A 86 -19.38 14.12 5.03
C THR A 86 -17.93 14.13 5.52
N GLY A 87 -17.28 15.31 5.64
CA GLY A 87 -15.95 15.47 6.22
C GLY A 87 -14.78 15.27 5.26
N LYS A 88 -13.60 14.94 5.80
CA LYS A 88 -12.36 14.74 5.01
C LYS A 88 -12.58 13.70 3.91
N GLY A 89 -12.05 13.98 2.71
CA GLY A 89 -12.17 13.09 1.56
C GLY A 89 -13.47 13.24 0.76
N TYR A 90 -14.22 14.34 0.93
CA TYR A 90 -15.47 14.57 0.19
C TYR A 90 -15.31 14.49 -1.33
N GLN A 91 -14.19 14.99 -1.88
CA GLN A 91 -13.87 14.86 -3.31
C GLN A 91 -13.70 13.41 -3.76
N THR A 92 -13.11 12.55 -2.92
CA THR A 92 -12.98 11.11 -3.21
C THR A 92 -14.36 10.44 -3.26
N ARG A 93 -15.27 10.80 -2.34
CA ARG A 93 -16.66 10.30 -2.33
C ARG A 93 -17.45 10.79 -3.55
N MET A 94 -17.35 12.07 -3.87
CA MET A 94 -17.96 12.64 -5.08
C MET A 94 -17.47 11.92 -6.34
N ASN A 95 -16.17 11.65 -6.46
CA ASN A 95 -15.61 10.89 -7.58
C ASN A 95 -16.11 9.43 -7.62
N ALA A 96 -16.33 8.78 -6.48
CA ALA A 96 -16.89 7.43 -6.43
C ALA A 96 -18.31 7.38 -6.99
N VAL A 97 -19.14 8.38 -6.67
CA VAL A 97 -20.50 8.50 -7.23
C VAL A 97 -20.47 8.70 -8.74
N LEU A 98 -19.59 9.59 -9.23
CA LEU A 98 -19.41 9.80 -10.68
C LEU A 98 -18.97 8.51 -11.39
N ARG A 99 -18.04 7.75 -10.80
CA ARG A 99 -17.62 6.44 -11.34
C ARG A 99 -18.76 5.45 -11.41
N HIS A 100 -19.57 5.35 -10.36
CA HIS A 100 -20.73 4.47 -10.34
C HIS A 100 -21.73 4.82 -11.45
N TYR A 101 -22.03 6.11 -11.62
CA TYR A 101 -22.90 6.57 -12.71
C TYR A 101 -22.37 6.16 -14.09
N VAL A 102 -21.07 6.38 -14.35
CA VAL A 102 -20.43 5.96 -15.61
C VAL A 102 -20.53 4.45 -15.84
N HIS A 103 -20.31 3.64 -14.81
CA HIS A 103 -20.40 2.18 -14.89
C HIS A 103 -21.81 1.71 -15.27
N GLU A 104 -22.82 2.25 -14.61
CA GLU A 104 -24.23 1.92 -14.90
C GLU A 104 -24.66 2.35 -16.30
N GLN A 105 -24.18 3.50 -16.79
CA GLN A 105 -24.46 3.93 -18.16
C GLN A 105 -23.82 3.00 -19.20
N LYS A 106 -22.58 2.53 -18.96
CA LYS A 106 -21.91 1.58 -19.86
C LYS A 106 -22.63 0.24 -19.93
N LYS A 107 -23.14 -0.28 -18.81
CA LYS A 107 -23.93 -1.53 -18.78
C LYS A 107 -25.21 -1.45 -19.60
N ARG A 108 -25.85 -0.27 -19.69
CA ARG A 108 -27.09 -0.09 -20.45
C ARG A 108 -26.87 0.02 -21.97
N GLN A 109 -25.64 0.30 -22.39
CA GLN A 109 -25.27 0.53 -23.80
C GLN A 109 -24.63 -0.70 -24.46
N GLY A 110 -24.28 -1.73 -23.69
CA GLY A 110 -23.80 -3.03 -24.18
C GLY A 110 -24.89 -4.09 -24.06
#